data_AF-A0A2H0VJ48-F1
#
_entry.id   AF-A0A2H0VJ48-F1
#
_cell.length_a   1.000
_cell.length_b   1.000
_cell.length_c   1.000
_cell.angle_alpha   90.00
_cell.angle_beta   90.00
_cell.angle_gamma   90.00
#
_symmetry.space_group_name_H-M   'P 1'
#
loop_
_entity.id
_entity.type
_entity.pdbx_description
1 polymer ?
#
loop_
_entity_poly.entity_id
_entity_poly.type
_entity_poly.pdbx_seq_one_letter_code
_entity_poly.pdbx_strand_id
1 'polypeptide(L)'
;MDQMPITPAKKKNITMWLVIGAVVIASLAIVAALYYSGLFVKDCKVLERRNCDKGTPIVYDGQPAMAFNLPGGTKIYSPFDGGFFEENEDRFNRGAVGVIDTSIFFKFVGLHSPAYKSGTIIEGGDEIALLQGGGDPIDADTNSNLVIYFAEANLSDYFSLE
;
A
#
# COMPACT_ATOMS: atom_id res chain seq x y z
N MET A 1 -55.68 41.77 -15.81
CA MET A 1 -56.03 40.35 -15.70
C MET A 1 -55.46 39.65 -16.94
N ASP A 2 -54.14 39.64 -17.08
CA ASP A 2 -53.18 38.74 -16.40
C ASP A 2 -53.14 37.38 -17.06
N GLN A 3 -52.05 37.09 -17.76
CA GLN A 3 -51.03 36.16 -17.26
C GLN A 3 -49.84 36.12 -18.23
N MET A 4 -48.69 36.62 -17.77
CA MET A 4 -47.39 36.35 -18.38
C MET A 4 -46.97 34.90 -18.10
N PRO A 5 -46.31 34.21 -19.05
CA PRO A 5 -45.85 32.84 -18.85
C PRO A 5 -44.68 32.80 -17.85
N ILE A 6 -44.88 32.03 -16.79
CA ILE A 6 -43.86 31.70 -15.80
C ILE A 6 -42.83 30.79 -16.47
N THR A 7 -41.60 31.27 -16.63
CA THR A 7 -40.48 30.44 -17.08
C THR A 7 -39.99 29.59 -15.90
N PRO A 8 -39.97 28.25 -15.98
CA PRO A 8 -39.30 27.45 -14.96
C PRO A 8 -37.80 27.40 -15.28
N ALA A 9 -37.06 28.41 -14.83
CA ALA A 9 -35.61 28.30 -14.72
C ALA A 9 -35.24 27.58 -13.41
N LYS A 10 -34.20 26.75 -13.46
CA LYS A 10 -33.42 26.25 -12.30
C LYS A 10 -33.89 24.95 -11.63
N LYS A 11 -33.99 23.85 -12.40
CA LYS A 11 -34.05 22.48 -11.84
C LYS A 11 -32.90 21.56 -12.26
N LYS A 12 -31.85 22.09 -12.92
CA LYS A 12 -30.74 21.28 -13.49
C LYS A 12 -29.52 21.08 -12.59
N ASN A 13 -29.36 21.83 -11.49
CA ASN A 13 -28.12 21.76 -10.70
C ASN A 13 -28.18 20.85 -9.47
N ILE A 14 -29.35 20.59 -8.88
CA ILE A 14 -29.44 19.83 -7.62
C ILE A 14 -29.16 18.33 -7.86
N THR A 15 -29.63 17.78 -8.97
CA THR A 15 -29.35 16.39 -9.37
C THR A 15 -27.88 16.15 -9.68
N MET A 16 -27.16 17.13 -10.22
CA MET A 16 -25.73 16.98 -10.53
C MET A 16 -24.88 16.91 -9.26
N TRP A 17 -25.16 17.74 -8.26
CA TRP A 17 -24.46 17.70 -6.95
C TRP A 17 -24.75 16.42 -6.16
N LEU A 18 -25.97 15.90 -6.24
CA LEU A 18 -26.33 14.62 -5.60
C LEU A 18 -25.61 13.43 -6.24
N VAL A 19 -25.47 13.42 -7.58
CA VAL A 19 -24.75 12.34 -8.28
C VAL A 19 -23.25 12.40 -7.96
N ILE A 20 -22.63 13.59 -7.95
CA ILE A 20 -21.20 13.73 -7.59
C ILE A 20 -20.97 13.32 -6.13
N GLY A 21 -21.83 13.75 -5.20
CA GLY A 21 -21.73 13.36 -3.79
C GLY A 21 -21.87 11.85 -3.59
N ALA A 22 -22.83 11.21 -4.27
CA ALA A 22 -23.01 9.76 -4.22
C ALA A 22 -21.83 9.00 -4.83
N VAL A 23 -21.22 9.50 -5.91
CA VAL A 23 -20.02 8.89 -6.53
C VAL A 23 -18.81 8.98 -5.59
N VAL A 24 -18.60 10.13 -4.93
CA VAL A 24 -17.49 10.30 -3.97
C VAL A 24 -17.67 9.43 -2.73
N ILE A 25 -18.89 9.31 -2.21
CA ILE A 25 -19.18 8.44 -1.07
C ILE A 25 -19.04 6.97 -1.46
N ALA A 26 -19.51 6.59 -2.66
CA ALA A 26 -19.35 5.23 -3.17
C ALA A 26 -17.89 4.86 -3.42
N SER A 27 -17.07 5.76 -3.96
CA SER A 27 -15.63 5.51 -4.15
C SER A 27 -14.89 5.41 -2.83
N LEU A 28 -15.17 6.28 -1.85
CA LEU A 28 -14.63 6.15 -0.49
C LEU A 28 -15.06 4.85 0.18
N ALA A 29 -16.31 4.43 0.01
CA ALA A 29 -16.81 3.16 0.55
C ALA A 29 -16.19 1.95 -0.15
N ILE A 30 -15.88 2.02 -1.45
CA ILE A 30 -15.17 0.97 -2.20
C ILE A 30 -13.71 0.90 -1.75
N VAL A 31 -13.03 2.03 -1.59
CA VAL A 31 -11.65 2.08 -1.07
C VAL A 31 -11.61 1.52 0.35
N ALA A 32 -12.52 1.95 1.23
CA ALA A 32 -12.64 1.41 2.58
C ALA A 32 -13.02 -0.08 2.58
N ALA A 33 -13.91 -0.52 1.69
CA ALA A 33 -14.25 -1.94 1.56
C ALA A 33 -13.04 -2.75 1.10
N LEU A 34 -12.27 -2.31 0.11
CA LEU A 34 -10.99 -2.93 -0.28
C LEU A 34 -9.97 -2.91 0.87
N TYR A 35 -9.94 -1.83 1.66
CA TYR A 35 -9.12 -1.67 2.86
C TYR A 35 -9.46 -2.70 3.95
N TYR A 36 -10.75 -2.97 4.16
CA TYR A 36 -11.25 -3.86 5.22
C TYR A 36 -11.49 -5.31 4.77
N SER A 37 -11.63 -5.60 3.47
CA SER A 37 -12.15 -6.90 3.00
C SER A 37 -11.12 -7.97 2.61
N GLY A 38 -9.83 -7.76 2.85
CA GLY A 38 -8.97 -8.92 3.12
C GLY A 38 -7.66 -9.08 2.35
N LEU A 39 -7.07 -8.02 1.78
CA LEU A 39 -5.68 -8.13 1.33
C LEU A 39 -4.68 -8.17 2.51
N PHE A 40 -4.98 -7.49 3.63
CA PHE A 40 -4.11 -7.48 4.81
C PHE A 40 -4.50 -8.52 5.89
N VAL A 41 -5.79 -8.80 6.07
CA VAL A 41 -6.26 -9.50 7.29
C VAL A 41 -6.62 -10.97 7.08
N LYS A 42 -7.08 -11.40 5.88
CA LYS A 42 -7.66 -12.74 5.76
C LYS A 42 -6.63 -13.84 5.52
N ASP A 43 -5.58 -13.57 4.74
CA ASP A 43 -4.57 -14.58 4.38
C ASP A 43 -3.13 -14.19 4.68
N CYS A 44 -2.87 -12.97 5.17
CA CYS A 44 -1.56 -12.42 5.54
C CYS A 44 -0.37 -13.19 4.93
N LYS A 45 -0.21 -13.04 3.62
CA LYS A 45 0.77 -13.82 2.85
C LYS A 45 2.21 -13.36 3.06
N VAL A 46 2.37 -12.18 3.67
CA VAL A 46 3.63 -11.43 3.74
C VAL A 46 4.38 -11.64 5.05
N LEU A 47 3.70 -12.14 6.08
CA LEU A 47 4.26 -12.41 7.40
C LEU A 47 3.70 -13.75 7.91
N GLU A 48 4.39 -14.37 8.85
CA GLU A 48 3.82 -15.50 9.57
C GLU A 48 2.51 -15.10 10.28
N ARG A 49 1.50 -15.97 10.26
CA ARG A 49 0.15 -15.70 10.79
C ARG A 49 0.12 -15.05 12.18
N ARG A 50 1.03 -15.46 13.07
CA ARG A 50 1.15 -14.93 14.45
C ARG A 50 1.54 -13.45 14.54
N ASN A 51 2.04 -12.86 13.46
CA ASN A 51 2.50 -11.48 13.40
C ASN A 51 1.53 -10.56 12.65
N CYS A 52 0.56 -11.12 11.94
CA CYS A 52 -0.37 -10.39 11.08
C CYS A 52 -1.32 -9.49 11.85
N ASP A 53 -1.81 -9.96 13.00
CA ASP A 53 -2.74 -9.22 13.85
C ASP A 53 -2.06 -8.14 14.71
N LYS A 54 -0.73 -7.97 14.57
CA LYS A 54 0.07 -6.98 15.32
C LYS A 54 0.25 -5.66 14.57
N GLY A 55 -0.25 -5.58 13.35
CA GLY A 55 -0.11 -4.39 12.53
C GLY A 55 -1.02 -3.25 12.98
N THR A 56 -0.50 -2.03 12.98
CA THR A 56 -1.28 -0.81 13.19
C THR A 56 -1.46 -0.11 11.83
N PRO A 57 -2.71 0.18 11.42
CA PRO A 57 -2.95 0.91 10.19
C PRO A 57 -2.45 2.36 10.31
N ILE A 58 -1.72 2.80 9.30
CA ILE A 58 -1.11 4.14 9.22
C ILE A 58 -1.17 4.66 7.78
N VAL A 59 -0.68 5.89 7.57
CA VAL A 59 -0.39 6.44 6.24
C VAL A 59 1.12 6.66 6.14
N TYR A 60 1.74 6.11 5.10
CA TYR A 60 3.18 6.22 4.83
C TYR A 60 3.39 6.67 3.38
N ASP A 61 4.17 7.72 3.14
CA ASP A 61 4.36 8.34 1.81
C ASP A 61 3.04 8.61 1.06
N GLY A 62 2.00 9.03 1.79
CA GLY A 62 0.67 9.31 1.24
C GLY A 62 -0.15 8.06 0.87
N GLN A 63 0.38 6.86 1.13
CA GLN A 63 -0.28 5.59 0.85
C GLN A 63 -0.79 4.92 2.13
N PRO A 64 -1.92 4.19 2.07
CA PRO A 64 -2.30 3.19 3.06
C PRO A 64 -1.17 2.23 3.40
N ALA A 65 -0.84 2.13 4.69
CA ALA A 65 0.23 1.25 5.15
C ALA A 65 -0.12 0.56 6.47
N MET A 66 0.64 -0.48 6.78
CA MET A 66 0.59 -1.19 8.06
C MET A 66 1.97 -1.10 8.71
N ALA A 67 2.03 -0.52 9.90
CA ALA A 67 3.23 -0.46 10.72
C ALA A 67 3.25 -1.60 11.74
N PHE A 68 4.42 -2.17 11.99
CA PHE A 68 4.61 -3.28 12.91
C PHE A 68 5.81 -3.06 13.81
N ASN A 69 5.74 -3.69 14.99
CA ASN A 69 6.86 -3.87 15.90
C ASN A 69 7.13 -5.35 16.09
N LEU A 70 8.03 -5.89 15.28
CA LEU A 70 8.32 -7.32 15.23
C LEU A 70 9.74 -7.61 15.74
N PRO A 71 9.97 -8.76 16.38
CA PRO A 71 11.32 -9.11 16.79
C PRO A 71 12.24 -9.31 15.57
N GLY A 72 13.55 -9.07 15.76
CA GLY A 72 14.56 -9.51 14.81
C GLY A 72 14.45 -11.02 14.55
N GLY A 73 14.80 -11.43 13.33
CA GLY A 73 14.58 -12.78 12.81
C GLY A 73 13.18 -13.02 12.26
N THR A 74 12.31 -12.00 12.17
CA THR A 74 11.01 -12.14 11.50
C THR A 74 11.18 -12.18 9.99
N LYS A 75 10.62 -13.22 9.35
CA LYS A 75 10.64 -13.42 7.90
C LYS A 75 9.56 -12.60 7.22
N ILE A 76 9.90 -12.03 6.07
CA ILE A 76 8.99 -11.34 5.16
C ILE A 76 8.88 -12.19 3.90
N TYR A 77 7.67 -12.42 3.45
CA TYR A 77 7.35 -13.29 2.32
C TYR A 77 6.77 -12.51 1.15
N SER A 78 7.02 -12.98 -0.07
CA SER A 78 6.41 -12.41 -1.26
C SER A 78 4.91 -12.72 -1.31
N PRO A 79 4.03 -11.73 -1.51
CA PRO A 79 2.60 -12.01 -1.65
C PRO A 79 2.22 -12.62 -3.02
N PHE A 80 3.08 -12.49 -4.03
CA PHE A 80 2.83 -12.89 -5.42
C PHE A 80 4.13 -13.17 -6.19
N ASP A 81 4.00 -13.77 -7.37
CA ASP A 81 5.12 -13.94 -8.31
C ASP A 81 5.54 -12.58 -8.87
N GLY A 82 6.84 -12.34 -9.01
CA GLY A 82 7.31 -11.03 -9.46
C GLY A 82 8.82 -10.84 -9.48
N GLY A 83 9.24 -9.59 -9.68
CA GLY A 83 10.63 -9.16 -9.56
C GLY A 83 10.90 -8.55 -8.19
N PHE A 84 11.96 -9.00 -7.52
CA PHE A 84 12.44 -8.40 -6.27
C PHE A 84 13.36 -7.21 -6.55
N PHE A 85 13.21 -6.14 -5.78
CA PHE A 85 14.04 -4.94 -5.83
C PHE A 85 14.37 -4.48 -4.41
N GLU A 86 15.60 -4.04 -4.22
CA GLU A 86 16.08 -3.44 -2.96
C GLU A 86 16.75 -2.09 -3.24
N GLU A 87 16.40 -1.12 -2.42
CA GLU A 87 17.03 0.19 -2.32
C GLU A 87 17.59 0.36 -0.91
N ASN A 88 18.88 0.65 -0.82
CA ASN A 88 19.55 0.89 0.46
C ASN A 88 19.57 2.40 0.75
N GLU A 89 19.02 2.81 1.89
CA GLU A 89 19.14 4.17 2.41
C GLU A 89 19.99 4.17 3.70
N ASP A 90 20.51 5.34 4.09
CA ASP A 90 21.49 5.48 5.18
C ASP A 90 21.02 4.92 6.55
N ARG A 91 19.70 4.79 6.77
CA ARG A 91 19.12 4.37 8.07
C ARG A 91 18.20 3.14 8.00
N PHE A 92 17.72 2.77 6.83
CA PHE A 92 16.83 1.63 6.61
C PHE A 92 16.91 1.19 5.15
N ASN A 93 16.45 -0.03 4.89
CA ASN A 93 16.37 -0.55 3.53
C ASN A 93 14.90 -0.58 3.09
N ARG A 94 14.66 -0.33 1.81
CA ARG A 94 13.36 -0.54 1.17
C ARG A 94 13.45 -1.76 0.28
N GLY A 95 12.58 -2.72 0.52
CA GLY A 95 12.40 -3.85 -0.37
C GLY A 95 11.06 -3.74 -1.09
N ALA A 96 11.02 -4.23 -2.33
CA ALA A 96 9.82 -4.26 -3.14
C ALA A 96 9.72 -5.54 -3.96
N VAL A 97 8.49 -5.96 -4.22
CA VAL A 97 8.17 -6.98 -5.22
C VAL A 97 7.19 -6.37 -6.20
N GLY A 98 7.58 -6.28 -7.47
CA GLY A 98 6.73 -5.81 -8.56
C GLY A 98 6.08 -6.98 -9.31
N VAL A 99 4.78 -6.89 -9.58
CA VAL A 99 4.10 -7.85 -10.47
C VAL A 99 4.48 -7.51 -11.91
N ILE A 100 5.01 -8.51 -12.64
CA ILE A 100 5.43 -8.37 -14.04
C ILE A 100 4.26 -7.84 -14.89
N ASP A 101 4.56 -6.92 -15.81
CA ASP A 101 3.60 -6.28 -16.73
C ASP A 101 2.49 -5.46 -16.05
N THR A 102 2.65 -5.08 -14.79
CA THR A 102 1.73 -4.18 -14.08
C THR A 102 2.46 -3.05 -13.36
N SER A 103 1.72 -2.04 -12.92
CA SER A 103 2.22 -0.99 -12.02
C SER A 103 2.13 -1.38 -10.54
N ILE A 104 1.80 -2.62 -10.18
CA ILE A 104 1.52 -3.00 -8.80
C ILE A 104 2.79 -3.47 -8.10
N PHE A 105 3.09 -2.82 -6.98
CA PHE A 105 4.21 -3.17 -6.11
C PHE A 105 3.73 -3.46 -4.68
N PHE A 106 4.24 -4.55 -4.13
CA PHE A 106 4.35 -4.76 -2.70
C PHE A 106 5.63 -4.10 -2.22
N LYS A 107 5.56 -3.29 -1.16
CA LYS A 107 6.72 -2.58 -0.61
C LYS A 107 6.81 -2.79 0.89
N PHE A 108 8.04 -2.82 1.40
CA PHE A 108 8.31 -2.84 2.82
C PHE A 108 9.55 -2.01 3.16
N VAL A 109 9.53 -1.38 4.33
CA VAL A 109 10.60 -0.54 4.84
C VAL A 109 10.97 -1.00 6.24
N GLY A 110 12.26 -1.19 6.48
CA GLY A 110 12.78 -1.57 7.78
C GLY A 110 14.24 -1.98 7.69
N LEU A 111 14.88 -2.18 8.84
CA LEU A 111 16.23 -2.73 8.86
C LEU A 111 16.17 -4.23 8.63
N HIS A 112 16.61 -4.69 7.45
CA HIS A 112 16.49 -6.08 7.04
C HIS A 112 17.72 -6.57 6.25
N SER A 113 17.82 -7.88 6.10
CA SER A 113 18.73 -8.50 5.13
C SER A 113 17.91 -9.12 4.00
N PRO A 114 18.23 -8.81 2.73
CA PRO A 114 17.52 -9.35 1.59
C PRO A 114 17.88 -10.82 1.39
N ALA A 115 16.92 -11.64 0.94
CA ALA A 115 17.17 -13.02 0.55
C ALA A 115 17.62 -13.15 -0.92
N TYR A 116 17.30 -12.14 -1.74
CA TYR A 116 17.58 -12.11 -3.17
C TYR A 116 18.30 -10.82 -3.57
N LYS A 117 18.91 -10.81 -4.75
CA LYS A 117 19.47 -9.58 -5.34
C LYS A 117 18.39 -8.84 -6.12
N SER A 118 18.47 -7.52 -6.21
CA SER A 118 17.60 -6.71 -7.07
C SER A 118 17.61 -7.24 -8.52
N GLY A 119 16.41 -7.32 -9.12
CA GLY A 119 16.17 -7.89 -10.45
C GLY A 119 15.92 -9.40 -10.47
N THR A 120 15.93 -10.09 -9.33
CA THR A 120 15.65 -11.54 -9.27
C THR A 120 14.15 -11.81 -9.42
N ILE A 121 13.79 -12.79 -10.25
CA ILE A 121 12.41 -13.31 -10.35
C ILE A 121 12.16 -14.26 -9.18
N ILE A 122 11.05 -14.09 -8.47
CA ILE A 122 10.66 -14.85 -7.29
C ILE A 122 9.21 -15.32 -7.38
N GLU A 123 8.86 -16.33 -6.59
CA GLU A 123 7.50 -16.88 -6.51
C GLU A 123 6.75 -16.34 -5.29
N GLY A 124 5.41 -16.33 -5.37
CA GLY A 124 4.55 -16.01 -4.24
C GLY A 124 4.73 -17.02 -3.11
N GLY A 125 5.05 -16.51 -1.91
CA GLY A 125 5.37 -17.31 -0.73
C GLY A 125 6.86 -17.46 -0.46
N ASP A 126 7.74 -17.03 -1.37
CA ASP A 126 9.19 -17.00 -1.13
C ASP A 126 9.55 -16.06 0.03
N GLU A 127 10.52 -16.44 0.85
CA GLU A 127 11.11 -15.56 1.85
C GLU A 127 12.01 -14.53 1.15
N ILE A 128 11.63 -13.26 1.17
CA ILE A 128 12.31 -12.19 0.43
C ILE A 128 13.23 -11.34 1.32
N ALA A 129 12.98 -11.31 2.63
CA ALA A 129 13.83 -10.60 3.58
C ALA A 129 13.69 -11.14 5.00
N LEU A 130 14.75 -10.94 5.78
CA LEU A 130 14.80 -11.21 7.22
C LEU A 130 14.97 -9.90 7.99
N LEU A 131 14.00 -9.56 8.83
CA LEU A 131 14.06 -8.36 9.67
C LEU A 131 15.18 -8.50 10.71
N GLN A 132 16.06 -7.51 10.83
CA GLN A 132 17.17 -7.55 11.79
C GLN A 132 16.76 -7.08 13.20
N GLY A 133 15.60 -6.43 13.31
CA GLY A 133 15.11 -5.85 14.56
C GLY A 133 15.75 -4.49 14.83
N GLY A 134 15.04 -3.66 15.60
CA GLY A 134 15.39 -2.24 15.76
C GLY A 134 15.18 -1.41 14.49
N GLY A 135 15.57 -0.13 14.55
CA GLY A 135 15.27 0.87 13.54
C GLY A 135 13.88 1.47 13.74
N ASP A 136 13.72 2.73 13.32
CA ASP A 136 12.43 3.42 13.25
C ASP A 136 12.29 3.98 11.82
N PRO A 137 11.63 3.25 10.90
CA PRO A 137 11.47 3.68 9.51
C PRO A 137 10.48 4.85 9.39
N ILE A 138 9.81 5.23 10.49
CA ILE A 138 8.91 6.37 10.59
C ILE A 138 9.44 7.26 11.71
N ASP A 139 10.02 8.42 11.39
CA ASP A 139 10.48 9.34 12.43
C ASP A 139 9.36 9.63 13.46
N ALA A 140 9.65 9.27 14.71
CA ALA A 140 9.10 9.75 15.99
C ALA A 140 7.67 9.41 16.44
N ASP A 141 6.69 9.10 15.56
CA ASP A 141 5.29 9.03 16.03
C ASP A 141 4.69 7.61 16.14
N THR A 142 5.27 6.60 15.49
CA THR A 142 4.71 5.23 15.52
C THR A 142 5.61 4.22 16.23
N ASN A 143 6.89 4.56 16.45
CA ASN A 143 7.92 3.69 17.01
C ASN A 143 7.80 2.29 16.39
N SER A 144 7.80 2.21 15.06
CA SER A 144 7.64 0.95 14.32
C SER A 144 9.01 0.46 13.87
N ASN A 145 9.16 -0.80 13.50
CA ASN A 145 10.41 -1.28 12.90
C ASN A 145 10.23 -1.95 11.54
N LEU A 146 8.98 -2.03 11.09
CA LEU A 146 8.60 -2.51 9.78
C LEU A 146 7.35 -1.77 9.33
N VAL A 147 7.37 -1.25 8.11
CA VAL A 147 6.21 -0.70 7.42
C VAL A 147 5.98 -1.51 6.16
N ILE A 148 4.75 -1.92 5.92
CA ILE A 148 4.34 -2.65 4.73
C ILE A 148 3.21 -1.90 4.04
N TYR A 149 3.30 -1.75 2.72
CA TYR A 149 2.29 -1.08 1.93
C TYR A 149 2.28 -1.59 0.49
N PHE A 150 1.18 -1.33 -0.20
CA PHE A 150 1.09 -1.52 -1.65
C PHE A 150 1.13 -0.16 -2.31
N ALA A 151 1.82 -0.07 -3.44
CA ALA A 151 1.87 1.13 -4.24
C ALA A 151 1.60 0.78 -5.70
N GLU A 152 0.88 1.66 -6.38
CA GLU A 152 0.97 1.74 -7.83
C GLU A 152 2.22 2.57 -8.15
N ALA A 153 3.21 1.97 -8.80
CA ALA A 153 4.37 2.68 -9.29
C ALA A 153 4.42 2.57 -10.82
N ASN A 154 4.73 3.68 -11.47
CA ASN A 154 5.02 3.64 -12.89
C ASN A 154 6.37 2.93 -13.06
N LEU A 155 6.42 1.82 -13.81
CA LEU A 155 7.66 1.07 -14.03
C LEU A 155 8.79 1.95 -14.59
N SER A 156 8.47 3.06 -15.27
CA SER A 156 9.45 4.06 -15.72
C SER A 156 10.29 4.68 -14.59
N ASP A 157 9.74 4.77 -13.37
CA ASP A 157 10.40 5.44 -12.25
C ASP A 157 11.55 4.60 -11.65
N TYR A 158 11.56 3.29 -11.95
CA TYR A 158 12.58 2.34 -11.53
C TYR A 158 13.68 2.10 -12.59
N PHE A 159 13.47 2.58 -13.82
CA PHE A 159 14.43 2.51 -14.91
C PHE A 159 14.86 3.92 -15.33
N SER A 160 15.41 4.69 -14.39
CA SER A 160 16.26 5.84 -14.74
C SER A 160 17.58 5.30 -15.30
N LEU A 161 17.65 5.19 -16.63
CA LEU A 161 18.91 5.09 -17.36
C LEU A 161 19.62 6.45 -17.28
N GLU A 162 20.52 6.59 -16.31
CA GLU A 162 21.70 7.48 -16.43
C GLU A 162 22.98 6.66 -16.30
#